data_AF-A0A7S2T6N3-F1
#
_entry.id   AF-A0A7S2T6N3-F1
#
_cell.length_a   1.000
_cell.length_b   1.000
_cell.length_c   1.000
_cell.angle_alpha   90.00
_cell.angle_beta   90.00
_cell.angle_gamma   90.00
#
_symmetry.space_group_name_H-M   'P 1'
#
loop_
_entity.id
_entity.type
_entity.pdbx_description
1 polymer ?
#
loop_
_entity_poly.entity_id
_entity_poly.type
_entity_poly.pdbx_seq_one_letter_code
_entity_poly.pdbx_strand_id
1 'polypeptide(L)'
;GQIEEVYKQALMCLNEEDRSLQAIEHMLPLLKKGIGIHHGGLLPILKELIEILFQEQLVKILFATETFAMGLNMPAKTVIFTAMRKWDGESHRYMASGEYIQMSGRAGRRGKDLRGNSIMMIDKEMDEKICSDIISGKPLPLLSNYKLTYYTLLNLLRRVDGTTEQEKTISRSFHQYQHQVAVPAMRKEVEALLSEEKAICKGLALDKMGKEAEAVVELQGMRQELMNHLLKSESCFTFLCPGRLVHVMDGTVDWSWGIVVSAFKRVKRSAGSELSDEHVLDVMMPCRKHAG
;
A
#
# COMPACT_ATOMS: atom_id res chain seq x y z
N GLY A 1 -9.65 26.60 -32.44
CA GLY A 1 -8.31 25.95 -32.44
C GLY A 1 -8.49 24.46 -32.33
N GLN A 2 -7.57 23.66 -32.88
CA GLN A 2 -7.70 22.20 -33.01
C GLN A 2 -8.18 21.48 -31.74
N ILE A 3 -7.69 21.89 -30.56
CA ILE A 3 -8.11 21.34 -29.25
C ILE A 3 -9.61 21.53 -28.99
N GLU A 4 -10.13 22.72 -29.27
CA GLU A 4 -11.53 23.04 -29.01
C GLU A 4 -12.48 22.30 -29.95
N GLU A 5 -12.04 22.06 -31.18
CA GLU A 5 -12.82 21.31 -32.17
C GLU A 5 -12.92 19.84 -31.78
N VAL A 6 -11.80 19.20 -31.46
CA VAL A 6 -11.76 17.81 -30.96
C VAL A 6 -12.57 17.68 -29.66
N TYR A 7 -12.43 18.64 -28.75
CA TYR A 7 -13.20 18.67 -27.50
C TYR A 7 -14.70 18.77 -27.75
N LYS A 8 -15.16 19.68 -28.64
CA LYS A 8 -16.58 19.80 -28.99
C LYS A 8 -17.12 18.53 -29.64
N GLN A 9 -16.36 17.93 -30.56
CA GLN A 9 -16.73 16.67 -31.21
C GLN A 9 -16.88 15.54 -30.19
N ALA A 10 -15.95 15.40 -29.24
CA ALA A 10 -16.06 14.41 -28.18
C ALA A 10 -17.31 14.61 -27.30
N LEU A 11 -17.65 15.86 -26.97
CA LEU A 11 -18.84 16.17 -26.16
C LEU A 11 -20.17 15.97 -26.90
N MET A 12 -20.18 15.88 -28.24
CA MET A 12 -21.42 15.61 -28.98
C MET A 12 -22.01 14.23 -28.63
N CYS A 13 -21.19 13.29 -28.16
CA CYS A 13 -21.64 11.97 -27.69
C CYS A 13 -22.41 12.02 -26.36
N LEU A 14 -22.36 13.15 -25.63
CA LEU A 14 -23.08 13.36 -24.37
C LEU A 14 -24.39 14.11 -24.59
N ASN A 15 -25.34 13.87 -23.70
CA ASN A 15 -26.58 14.64 -23.61
C ASN A 15 -26.29 16.10 -23.22
N GLU A 16 -27.20 17.02 -23.56
CA GLU A 16 -26.99 18.45 -23.30
C GLU A 16 -26.82 18.78 -21.81
N GLU A 17 -27.54 18.08 -20.94
CA GLU A 17 -27.43 18.23 -19.48
C GLU A 17 -26.02 17.85 -19.01
N ASP A 18 -25.47 16.73 -19.49
CA ASP A 18 -24.15 16.24 -19.10
C ASP A 18 -23.03 17.17 -19.57
N ARG A 19 -23.19 17.86 -20.70
CA ARG A 19 -22.21 18.82 -21.23
C ARG A 19 -21.98 20.02 -20.30
N SER A 20 -22.98 20.35 -19.48
CA SER A 20 -22.94 21.46 -18.52
C SER A 20 -22.32 21.10 -17.16
N LEU A 21 -21.87 19.85 -16.99
CA LEU A 21 -21.21 19.43 -15.75
C LEU A 21 -19.93 20.24 -15.52
N GLN A 22 -19.75 20.72 -14.28
CA GLN A 22 -18.58 21.54 -13.88
C GLN A 22 -17.25 20.86 -14.20
N ALA A 23 -17.18 19.53 -14.06
CA ALA A 23 -15.98 18.75 -14.37
C ALA A 23 -15.57 18.86 -15.86
N ILE A 24 -16.55 19.00 -16.75
CA ILE A 24 -16.35 19.18 -18.19
C ILE A 24 -15.92 20.63 -18.46
N GLU A 25 -16.68 21.60 -17.95
CA GLU A 25 -16.43 23.03 -18.18
C GLU A 25 -15.04 23.48 -17.71
N HIS A 26 -14.62 23.06 -16.52
CA HIS A 26 -13.31 23.44 -15.97
C HIS A 26 -12.12 22.83 -16.71
N MET A 27 -12.34 21.78 -17.51
CA MET A 27 -11.28 21.08 -18.23
C MET A 27 -10.84 21.81 -19.50
N LEU A 28 -11.77 22.41 -20.25
CA LEU A 28 -11.48 23.07 -21.52
C LEU A 28 -10.42 24.20 -21.39
N PRO A 29 -10.49 25.10 -20.39
CA PRO A 29 -9.46 26.13 -20.20
C PRO A 29 -8.06 25.57 -19.96
N LEU A 30 -7.94 24.43 -19.27
CA LEU A 30 -6.66 23.76 -19.02
C LEU A 30 -6.11 23.13 -20.29
N LEU A 31 -6.96 22.42 -21.03
CA LEU A 31 -6.58 21.79 -22.30
C LEU A 31 -6.16 22.83 -23.33
N LYS A 32 -6.84 23.98 -23.41
CA LYS A 32 -6.45 25.11 -24.27
C LYS A 32 -5.05 25.64 -23.95
N LYS A 33 -4.59 25.52 -22.70
CA LYS A 33 -3.23 25.87 -22.26
C LYS A 33 -2.22 24.73 -22.45
N GLY A 34 -2.65 23.58 -23.01
CA GLY A 34 -1.82 22.40 -23.18
C GLY A 34 -1.58 21.61 -21.89
N ILE A 35 -2.46 21.76 -20.89
CA ILE A 35 -2.38 21.07 -19.60
C ILE A 35 -3.49 20.03 -19.52
N GLY A 36 -3.11 18.76 -19.35
CA GLY A 36 -4.02 17.63 -19.16
C GLY A 36 -3.93 17.08 -17.73
N ILE A 37 -5.03 16.49 -17.27
CA ILE A 37 -5.13 15.79 -15.99
C ILE A 37 -5.67 14.39 -16.28
N HIS A 38 -5.11 13.32 -15.71
CA HIS A 38 -5.58 11.95 -15.91
C HIS A 38 -5.59 11.19 -14.57
N HIS A 39 -6.78 10.82 -14.09
CA HIS A 39 -6.93 9.97 -12.92
C HIS A 39 -8.20 9.12 -13.00
N GLY A 40 -8.29 8.10 -12.15
CA GLY A 40 -9.42 7.16 -12.13
C GLY A 40 -10.79 7.79 -11.83
N GLY A 41 -10.82 9.01 -11.29
CA GLY A 41 -12.04 9.75 -10.96
C GLY A 41 -12.58 10.62 -12.10
N LEU A 42 -11.91 10.69 -13.25
CA LEU A 42 -12.42 11.37 -14.44
C LEU A 42 -13.46 10.51 -15.17
N LEU A 43 -14.43 11.19 -15.78
CA LEU A 43 -15.38 10.56 -16.70
C LEU A 43 -14.64 9.81 -17.81
N PRO A 44 -15.06 8.59 -18.20
CA PRO A 44 -14.40 7.81 -19.25
C PRO A 44 -14.13 8.59 -20.53
N ILE A 45 -15.12 9.36 -21.00
CA ILE A 45 -15.02 10.18 -22.21
C ILE A 45 -13.94 11.28 -22.11
N LEU A 46 -13.76 11.87 -20.92
CA LEU A 46 -12.72 12.88 -20.71
C LEU A 46 -11.34 12.25 -20.66
N LYS A 47 -11.21 11.04 -20.07
CA LYS A 47 -9.95 10.28 -20.09
C LYS A 47 -9.53 10.01 -21.53
N GLU A 48 -10.40 9.41 -22.33
CA GLU A 48 -10.13 9.11 -23.74
C GLU A 48 -9.76 10.37 -24.54
N LEU A 49 -10.48 11.48 -24.33
CA LEU A 49 -10.17 12.75 -24.96
C LEU A 49 -8.75 13.25 -24.62
N ILE A 50 -8.37 13.21 -23.33
CA ILE A 50 -7.04 13.65 -22.88
C ILE A 50 -5.95 12.75 -23.46
N GLU A 51 -6.21 11.44 -23.56
CA GLU A 51 -5.31 10.47 -24.17
C GLU A 51 -5.06 10.77 -25.65
N ILE A 52 -6.13 11.05 -26.41
CA ILE A 52 -6.04 11.47 -27.82
C ILE A 52 -5.23 12.77 -27.94
N LEU A 53 -5.59 13.79 -27.15
CA LEU A 53 -4.90 15.09 -27.20
C LEU A 53 -3.42 14.99 -26.80
N PHE A 54 -3.05 14.04 -25.93
CA PHE A 54 -1.67 13.78 -25.55
C PHE A 54 -0.89 13.07 -26.66
N GLN A 55 -1.48 12.08 -27.34
CA GLN A 55 -0.88 11.38 -28.48
C GLN A 55 -0.64 12.33 -29.66
N GLU A 56 -1.60 13.21 -29.94
CA GLU A 56 -1.52 14.28 -30.93
C GLU A 56 -0.60 15.44 -30.51
N GLN A 57 0.03 15.36 -29.33
CA GLN A 57 0.97 16.35 -28.81
C GLN A 57 0.36 17.75 -28.61
N LEU A 58 -0.97 17.83 -28.49
CA LEU A 58 -1.69 19.06 -28.20
C LEU A 58 -1.62 19.40 -26.70
N VAL A 59 -1.60 18.37 -25.86
CA VAL A 59 -1.24 18.47 -24.43
C VAL A 59 0.27 18.37 -24.28
N LYS A 60 0.88 19.39 -23.68
CA LYS A 60 2.33 19.47 -23.43
C LYS A 60 2.71 18.97 -22.05
N ILE A 61 1.84 19.16 -21.06
CA ILE A 61 2.03 18.74 -19.68
C ILE A 61 0.83 17.90 -19.27
N LEU A 62 1.08 16.69 -18.79
CA LEU A 62 0.05 15.77 -18.30
C LEU A 62 0.33 15.43 -16.84
N PHE A 63 -0.61 15.75 -15.95
CA PHE A 63 -0.61 15.28 -14.58
C PHE A 63 -1.40 13.96 -14.53
N ALA A 64 -0.76 12.86 -14.17
CA ALA A 64 -1.39 11.56 -14.22
C ALA A 64 -1.18 10.75 -12.93
N THR A 65 -2.17 9.92 -12.57
CA THR A 65 -2.02 8.91 -11.51
C THR A 65 -1.24 7.70 -12.01
N GLU A 66 -0.75 6.88 -11.07
CA GLU A 66 0.03 5.65 -11.32
C GLU A 66 -0.57 4.75 -12.41
N THR A 67 -1.90 4.59 -12.43
CA THR A 67 -2.62 3.74 -13.39
C THR A 67 -2.35 4.11 -14.85
N PHE A 68 -2.20 5.40 -15.17
CA PHE A 68 -1.90 5.85 -16.53
C PHE A 68 -0.46 5.51 -16.92
N ALA A 69 0.48 5.84 -16.03
CA ALA A 69 1.90 5.65 -16.27
C ALA A 69 2.24 4.16 -16.43
N MET A 70 1.54 3.27 -15.71
CA MET A 70 1.67 1.83 -15.86
C MET A 70 0.91 1.26 -17.07
N GLY A 71 -0.28 1.80 -17.39
CA GLY A 71 -1.29 1.10 -18.19
C GLY A 71 -1.28 1.33 -19.71
N LEU A 72 -0.68 2.40 -20.24
CA LEU A 72 -0.84 2.76 -21.65
C LEU A 72 0.49 3.06 -22.37
N ASN A 73 0.57 2.70 -23.65
CA ASN A 73 1.77 2.92 -24.47
C ASN A 73 1.86 4.37 -25.02
N MET A 74 1.86 5.35 -24.12
CA MET A 74 1.97 6.77 -24.45
C MET A 74 3.28 7.36 -23.92
N PRO A 75 4.35 7.41 -24.75
CA PRO A 75 5.64 7.92 -24.32
C PRO A 75 5.67 9.45 -24.25
N ALA A 76 6.36 9.97 -23.24
CA ALA A 76 6.65 11.38 -23.03
C ALA A 76 8.14 11.65 -23.20
N LYS A 77 8.57 12.89 -23.45
CA LYS A 77 10.01 13.23 -23.44
C LYS A 77 10.62 13.15 -22.04
N THR A 78 9.82 13.49 -21.03
CA THR A 78 10.26 13.60 -19.64
C THR A 78 9.15 13.12 -18.72
N VAL A 79 9.53 12.34 -17.71
CA VAL A 79 8.66 11.89 -16.63
C VAL A 79 9.15 12.56 -15.35
N ILE A 80 8.22 13.14 -14.60
CA ILE A 80 8.50 13.81 -13.33
C ILE A 80 7.69 13.11 -12.25
N PHE A 81 8.37 12.65 -11.21
CA PHE A 81 7.75 12.07 -10.05
C PHE A 81 7.68 13.11 -8.93
N THR A 82 6.46 13.45 -8.51
CA THR A 82 6.21 14.44 -7.48
C THR A 82 6.33 13.90 -6.06
N ALA A 83 6.12 12.59 -5.88
CA ALA A 83 6.22 11.91 -4.60
C ALA A 83 6.83 10.51 -4.77
N MET A 84 7.73 10.15 -3.85
CA MET A 84 8.39 8.83 -3.80
C MET A 84 7.67 7.83 -2.90
N ARG A 85 6.76 8.31 -2.05
CA ARG A 85 5.96 7.50 -1.13
C ARG A 85 4.52 7.42 -1.60
N LYS A 86 3.89 6.27 -1.41
CA LYS A 86 2.47 6.05 -1.68
C LYS A 86 1.82 5.23 -0.57
N TRP A 87 0.50 5.36 -0.46
CA TRP A 87 -0.32 4.54 0.41
C TRP A 87 -0.67 3.24 -0.30
N ASP A 88 -0.41 2.08 0.31
CA ASP A 88 -0.73 0.77 -0.25
C ASP A 88 -2.04 0.15 0.28
N GLY A 89 -2.74 0.87 1.16
CA GLY A 89 -3.92 0.38 1.88
C GLY A 89 -3.68 0.19 3.37
N GLU A 90 -2.43 -0.06 3.77
CA GLU A 90 -2.03 -0.37 5.14
C GLU A 90 -0.98 0.61 5.68
N SER A 91 -0.02 1.02 4.84
CA SER A 91 1.07 1.89 5.23
C SER A 91 1.48 2.85 4.11
N HIS A 92 2.13 3.95 4.50
CA HIS A 92 2.91 4.73 3.55
C HIS A 92 4.24 4.00 3.32
N ARG A 93 4.50 3.63 2.07
CA ARG A 93 5.74 2.99 1.66
C ARG A 93 6.39 3.72 0.50
N TYR A 94 7.70 3.54 0.37
CA TYR A 94 8.40 3.94 -0.84
C TYR A 94 7.93 3.13 -2.06
N MET A 95 7.98 3.78 -3.22
CA MET A 95 7.79 3.15 -4.51
C MET A 95 8.78 2.01 -4.70
N ALA A 96 8.33 0.87 -5.19
CA ALA A 96 9.21 -0.25 -5.51
C ALA A 96 9.96 0.01 -6.81
N SER A 97 11.15 -0.58 -6.95
CA SER A 97 11.96 -0.39 -8.16
C SER A 97 11.22 -0.75 -9.46
N GLY A 98 10.42 -1.81 -9.46
CA GLY A 98 9.60 -2.18 -10.62
C GLY A 98 8.56 -1.11 -11.00
N GLU A 99 7.96 -0.45 -10.02
CA GLU A 99 6.98 0.64 -10.23
C GLU A 99 7.68 1.85 -10.85
N TYR A 100 8.86 2.20 -10.32
CA TYR A 100 9.70 3.26 -10.88
C TYR A 100 10.10 2.95 -12.33
N ILE A 101 10.66 1.77 -12.60
CA ILE A 101 11.10 1.35 -13.94
C ILE A 101 9.96 1.41 -14.95
N GLN A 102 8.76 0.95 -14.58
CA GLN A 102 7.60 0.95 -15.46
C GLN A 102 7.16 2.38 -15.82
N MET A 103 7.13 3.27 -14.83
CA MET A 103 6.72 4.67 -15.03
C MET A 103 7.80 5.50 -15.73
N SER A 104 9.05 5.38 -15.30
CA SER A 104 10.19 6.08 -15.92
C SER A 104 10.45 5.59 -17.34
N GLY A 105 10.09 4.35 -17.65
CA GLY A 105 10.14 3.77 -19.01
C GLY A 105 9.25 4.47 -20.02
N ARG A 106 8.35 5.37 -19.58
CA ARG A 106 7.58 6.26 -20.47
C ARG A 106 8.41 7.45 -20.96
N ALA A 107 9.56 7.73 -20.37
CA ALA A 107 10.44 8.81 -20.80
C ALA A 107 11.26 8.43 -22.04
N GLY A 108 11.27 9.31 -23.03
CA GLY A 108 11.95 9.14 -24.31
C GLY A 108 11.03 8.58 -25.40
N ARG A 109 10.77 9.37 -26.43
CA ARG A 109 9.98 8.93 -27.58
C ARG A 109 10.89 8.39 -28.68
N ARG A 110 10.72 7.11 -29.04
CA ARG A 110 11.51 6.44 -30.08
C ARG A 110 11.46 7.24 -31.39
N GLY A 111 12.65 7.56 -31.92
CA GLY A 111 12.80 8.31 -33.18
C GLY A 111 12.50 9.81 -33.09
N LYS A 112 12.09 10.33 -31.93
CA LYS A 112 11.82 11.76 -31.73
C LYS A 112 12.76 12.41 -30.72
N ASP A 113 13.17 11.69 -29.68
CA ASP A 113 14.05 12.20 -28.63
C ASP A 113 15.39 11.44 -28.62
N LEU A 114 16.50 12.15 -28.38
CA LEU A 114 17.84 11.56 -28.23
C LEU A 114 17.98 10.77 -26.92
N ARG A 115 17.29 11.22 -25.87
CA ARG A 115 17.26 10.61 -24.53
C ARG A 115 15.94 10.90 -23.83
N GLY A 116 15.52 9.99 -22.95
CA GLY A 116 14.45 10.23 -21.99
C GLY A 116 15.00 10.83 -20.69
N ASN A 117 14.26 11.76 -20.09
CA ASN A 117 14.61 12.29 -18.77
C ASN A 117 13.62 11.78 -17.71
N SER A 118 14.15 11.26 -16.59
CA SER A 118 13.38 10.92 -15.39
C SER A 118 13.82 11.86 -14.27
N ILE A 119 12.88 12.57 -13.65
CA ILE A 119 13.15 13.52 -12.57
C ILE A 119 12.39 13.09 -11.34
N MET A 120 13.09 12.89 -10.23
CA MET A 120 12.50 12.52 -8.94
C MET A 120 12.55 13.72 -7.99
N MET A 121 11.40 14.14 -7.47
CA MET A 121 11.33 15.08 -6.35
C MET A 121 11.53 14.30 -5.05
N ILE A 122 12.57 14.67 -4.29
CA ILE A 122 12.99 13.95 -3.09
C ILE A 122 12.86 14.89 -1.88
N ASP A 123 12.27 14.38 -0.80
CA ASP A 123 12.22 15.06 0.49
C ASP A 123 13.53 14.85 1.27
N LYS A 124 13.85 15.78 2.18
CA LYS A 124 15.13 15.77 2.95
C LYS A 124 15.38 14.50 3.79
N GLU A 125 14.36 13.69 4.02
CA GLU A 125 14.40 12.52 4.90
C GLU A 125 14.74 11.20 4.18
N MET A 126 14.94 11.22 2.86
CA MET A 126 15.19 10.00 2.10
C MET A 126 16.67 9.55 2.19
N ASP A 127 16.88 8.33 2.68
CA ASP A 127 18.21 7.71 2.73
C ASP A 127 18.74 7.37 1.32
N GLU A 128 20.06 7.46 1.15
CA GLU A 128 20.76 7.19 -0.12
C GLU A 128 20.54 5.74 -0.58
N LYS A 129 20.54 4.79 0.35
CA LYS A 129 20.28 3.38 0.06
C LYS A 129 18.90 3.18 -0.57
N ILE A 130 17.88 3.83 0.01
CA ILE A 130 16.51 3.76 -0.51
C ILE A 130 16.45 4.35 -1.93
N CYS A 131 17.14 5.47 -2.17
CA CYS A 131 17.23 6.06 -3.50
C CYS A 131 17.85 5.10 -4.53
N SER A 132 18.98 4.49 -4.16
CA SER A 132 19.67 3.50 -4.98
C SER A 132 18.78 2.28 -5.27
N ASP A 133 18.06 1.79 -4.25
CA ASP A 133 17.16 0.65 -4.38
C ASP A 133 15.97 0.96 -5.29
N ILE A 134 15.42 2.18 -5.26
CA ILE A 134 14.34 2.58 -6.17
C ILE A 134 14.84 2.61 -7.63
N ILE A 135 15.99 3.26 -7.87
CA ILE A 135 16.48 3.52 -9.23
C ILE A 135 17.12 2.29 -9.87
N SER A 136 17.95 1.57 -9.10
CA SER A 136 18.81 0.48 -9.59
C SER A 136 18.45 -0.88 -8.99
N GLY A 137 17.40 -0.95 -8.17
CA GLY A 137 16.90 -2.20 -7.63
C GLY A 137 16.40 -3.15 -8.71
N LYS A 138 16.17 -4.40 -8.29
CA LYS A 138 15.55 -5.40 -9.15
C LYS A 138 14.03 -5.20 -9.13
N PRO A 139 13.34 -5.32 -10.28
CA PRO A 139 11.89 -5.40 -10.31
C PRO A 139 11.39 -6.51 -9.37
N LEU A 140 10.26 -6.27 -8.72
CA LEU A 140 9.63 -7.28 -7.87
C LEU A 140 9.30 -8.52 -8.71
N PRO A 141 9.53 -9.74 -8.19
CA PRO A 141 9.15 -10.95 -8.89
C PRO A 141 7.63 -10.99 -9.05
N LEU A 142 7.16 -11.57 -10.16
CA LEU A 142 5.74 -11.82 -10.36
C LEU A 142 5.28 -12.90 -9.37
N LEU A 143 4.53 -12.52 -8.34
CA LEU A 143 3.96 -13.45 -7.36
C LEU A 143 2.49 -13.73 -7.67
N SER A 144 2.09 -15.00 -7.56
CA SER A 144 0.70 -15.40 -7.76
C SER A 144 -0.16 -14.97 -6.58
N ASN A 145 -1.17 -14.13 -6.84
CA ASN A 145 -2.25 -13.83 -5.89
C ASN A 145 -3.47 -14.76 -6.09
N TYR A 146 -3.25 -16.00 -6.56
CA TYR A 146 -4.32 -16.96 -6.79
C TYR A 146 -4.99 -17.32 -5.45
N LYS A 147 -6.30 -17.12 -5.38
CA LYS A 147 -7.13 -17.44 -4.21
C LYS A 147 -8.35 -18.22 -4.66
N LEU A 148 -8.74 -19.22 -3.86
CA LEU A 148 -9.98 -19.95 -4.08
C LEU A 148 -11.15 -19.09 -3.60
N THR A 149 -12.05 -18.76 -4.52
CA THR A 149 -13.33 -18.11 -4.24
C THR A 149 -14.47 -19.08 -4.49
N TYR A 150 -15.64 -18.84 -3.89
CA TYR A 150 -16.85 -19.63 -4.16
C TYR A 150 -17.17 -19.69 -5.65
N TYR A 151 -17.05 -18.56 -6.36
CA TYR A 151 -17.28 -18.50 -7.80
C TYR A 151 -16.32 -19.42 -8.58
N THR A 152 -15.03 -19.41 -8.26
CA THR A 152 -14.06 -20.30 -8.92
C THR A 152 -14.34 -21.77 -8.61
N LEU A 153 -14.70 -22.11 -7.36
CA LEU A 153 -15.04 -23.47 -6.96
C LEU A 153 -16.28 -23.97 -7.68
N LEU A 154 -17.36 -23.19 -7.72
CA LEU A 154 -18.59 -23.54 -8.42
C LEU A 154 -18.37 -23.72 -9.92
N ASN A 155 -17.52 -22.90 -10.55
CA ASN A 155 -17.18 -23.08 -11.96
C ASN A 155 -16.33 -24.33 -12.22
N LEU A 156 -15.41 -24.66 -11.32
CA LEU A 156 -14.65 -25.91 -11.39
C LEU A 156 -15.57 -27.12 -11.23
N LEU A 157 -16.51 -27.07 -10.27
CA LEU A 157 -17.50 -28.13 -10.05
C LEU A 157 -18.46 -28.28 -11.23
N ARG A 158 -18.83 -27.19 -11.90
CA ARG A 158 -19.79 -27.20 -13.02
C ARG A 158 -19.18 -27.64 -14.35
N ARG A 159 -17.92 -27.30 -14.63
CA ARG A 159 -17.28 -27.53 -15.94
C ARG A 159 -16.50 -28.83 -16.04
N VAL A 160 -16.20 -29.45 -14.90
CA VAL A 160 -15.28 -30.57 -14.84
C VAL A 160 -16.05 -31.79 -14.35
N ASP A 161 -16.28 -32.74 -15.25
CA ASP A 161 -16.96 -34.01 -14.98
C ASP A 161 -16.04 -34.92 -14.14
N GLY A 162 -15.85 -34.58 -12.85
CA GLY A 162 -15.10 -35.37 -11.89
C GLY A 162 -14.28 -34.55 -10.89
N THR A 163 -14.22 -35.00 -9.64
CA THR A 163 -13.48 -34.35 -8.54
C THR A 163 -11.97 -34.30 -8.76
N THR A 164 -11.41 -35.35 -9.37
CA THR A 164 -9.96 -35.52 -9.59
C THR A 164 -9.33 -34.49 -10.51
N GLU A 165 -10.10 -33.93 -11.45
CA GLU A 165 -9.61 -32.94 -12.41
C GLU A 165 -9.62 -31.49 -11.84
N GLN A 166 -10.39 -31.26 -10.77
CA GLN A 166 -10.47 -29.97 -10.09
C GLN A 166 -9.20 -29.74 -9.23
N GLU A 167 -8.80 -30.77 -8.47
CA GLU A 167 -7.54 -30.77 -7.71
C GLU A 167 -6.32 -30.64 -8.63
N LYS A 168 -6.36 -31.25 -9.82
CA LYS A 168 -5.32 -31.07 -10.86
C LYS A 168 -5.22 -29.62 -11.33
N THR A 169 -6.34 -28.92 -11.45
CA THR A 169 -6.34 -27.50 -11.84
C THR A 169 -5.72 -26.62 -10.75
N ILE A 170 -6.06 -26.89 -9.49
CA ILE A 170 -5.51 -26.15 -8.34
C ILE A 170 -4.01 -26.43 -8.18
N SER A 171 -3.60 -27.70 -8.30
CA SER A 171 -2.20 -28.12 -8.19
C SER A 171 -1.32 -27.63 -9.34
N ARG A 172 -1.90 -27.35 -10.52
CA ARG A 172 -1.21 -26.71 -11.66
C ARG A 172 -1.23 -25.18 -11.61
N SER A 173 -1.74 -24.58 -10.53
CA SER A 173 -1.72 -23.13 -10.38
C SER A 173 -0.30 -22.59 -10.29
N PHE A 174 -0.09 -21.35 -10.77
CA PHE A 174 1.19 -20.67 -10.66
C PHE A 174 1.62 -20.51 -9.18
N HIS A 175 0.66 -20.31 -8.28
CA HIS A 175 0.90 -20.27 -6.84
C HIS A 175 1.52 -21.57 -6.33
N GLN A 176 0.93 -22.73 -6.67
CA GLN A 176 1.47 -24.04 -6.27
C GLN A 176 2.86 -24.29 -6.86
N TYR A 177 3.07 -23.92 -8.12
CA TYR A 177 4.38 -24.01 -8.77
C TYR A 177 5.44 -23.20 -8.02
N GLN A 178 5.15 -21.94 -7.69
CA GLN A 178 6.08 -21.07 -6.95
C GLN A 178 6.43 -21.66 -5.57
N HIS A 179 5.44 -22.20 -4.85
CA HIS A 179 5.69 -22.89 -3.58
C HIS A 179 6.58 -24.12 -3.76
N GLN A 180 6.31 -24.98 -4.74
CA GLN A 180 7.12 -26.18 -4.99
C GLN A 180 8.57 -25.85 -5.34
N VAL A 181 8.80 -24.82 -6.14
CA VAL A 181 10.15 -24.35 -6.49
C VAL A 181 10.88 -23.75 -5.29
N ALA A 182 10.16 -23.09 -4.37
CA ALA A 182 10.76 -22.48 -3.19
C ALA A 182 11.11 -23.51 -2.09
N VAL A 183 10.41 -24.64 -2.00
CA VAL A 183 10.59 -25.64 -0.92
C VAL A 183 12.03 -26.12 -0.73
N PRO A 184 12.80 -26.51 -1.77
CA PRO A 184 14.18 -26.96 -1.59
C PRO A 184 15.10 -25.89 -1.00
N ALA A 185 14.94 -24.63 -1.44
CA ALA A 185 15.72 -23.51 -0.91
C ALA A 185 15.38 -23.25 0.57
N MET A 186 14.09 -23.22 0.90
CA MET A 186 13.63 -23.07 2.30
C MET A 186 14.12 -24.21 3.20
N ARG A 187 14.14 -25.46 2.72
CA ARG A 187 14.67 -26.60 3.49
C ARG A 187 16.15 -26.44 3.80
N LYS A 188 16.94 -25.98 2.83
CA LYS A 188 18.37 -25.72 3.01
C LYS A 188 18.62 -24.58 4.01
N GLU A 189 17.80 -23.53 3.96
CA GLU A 189 17.86 -22.42 4.90
C GLU A 189 17.53 -22.86 6.33
N VAL A 190 16.49 -23.67 6.52
CA VAL A 190 16.15 -24.26 7.83
C VAL A 190 17.30 -25.12 8.35
N GLU A 191 17.92 -25.94 7.51
CA GLU A 191 19.06 -26.76 7.91
C GLU A 191 20.28 -25.92 8.32
N ALA A 192 20.55 -24.83 7.59
CA ALA A 192 21.61 -23.89 7.92
C ALA A 192 21.35 -23.20 9.27
N LEU A 193 20.15 -22.67 9.49
CA LEU A 193 19.77 -22.01 10.75
C LEU A 193 19.81 -22.97 11.94
N LEU A 194 19.36 -24.22 11.78
CA LEU A 194 19.48 -25.26 12.82
C LEU A 194 20.93 -25.59 13.14
N SER A 195 21.84 -25.49 12.16
CA SER A 195 23.27 -25.69 12.39
C SER A 195 23.90 -24.53 13.17
N GLU A 196 23.50 -23.30 12.86
CA GLU A 196 23.93 -22.08 13.57
C GLU A 196 23.42 -22.08 15.01
N GLU A 197 22.14 -22.43 15.23
CA GLU A 197 21.55 -22.57 16.55
C GLU A 197 22.36 -23.55 17.41
N LYS A 198 22.66 -24.75 16.87
CA LYS A 198 23.47 -25.76 17.58
C LYS A 198 24.89 -25.26 17.90
N ALA A 199 25.47 -24.42 17.05
CA ALA A 199 26.79 -23.83 17.31
C ALA A 199 26.73 -22.80 18.45
N ILE A 200 25.73 -21.92 18.45
CA ILE A 200 25.49 -20.93 19.50
C ILE A 200 25.22 -21.63 20.84
N CYS A 201 24.37 -22.65 20.83
CA CYS A 201 24.00 -23.40 22.02
C CYS A 201 25.18 -24.15 22.67
N LYS A 202 26.19 -24.56 21.90
CA LYS A 202 27.42 -25.16 22.45
C LYS A 202 28.33 -24.14 23.15
N GLY A 203 28.22 -22.85 22.82
CA GLY A 203 29.06 -21.79 23.36
C GLY A 203 28.52 -21.13 24.62
N LEU A 204 27.26 -21.36 24.98
CA LEU A 204 26.57 -20.73 26.11
C LEU A 204 26.24 -21.76 27.19
N ALA A 205 26.48 -21.41 28.46
CA ALA A 205 25.98 -22.17 29.61
C ALA A 205 24.45 -21.92 29.76
N LEU A 206 23.69 -22.52 28.85
CA LEU A 206 22.25 -22.33 28.66
C LEU A 206 21.41 -22.58 29.92
N ASP A 207 21.87 -23.44 30.84
CA ASP A 207 21.07 -23.85 32.00
C ASP A 207 20.79 -22.73 33.01
N LYS A 208 21.68 -21.72 33.11
CA LYS A 208 21.47 -20.57 34.01
C LYS A 208 20.81 -19.39 33.29
N MET A 209 21.31 -19.05 32.10
CA MET A 209 20.75 -17.94 31.31
C MET A 209 19.35 -18.25 30.77
N GLY A 210 19.05 -19.51 30.47
CA GLY A 210 17.71 -19.94 30.05
C GLY A 210 16.66 -19.70 31.12
N LYS A 211 16.97 -20.01 32.39
CA LYS A 211 16.07 -19.75 33.52
C LYS A 211 15.85 -18.26 33.77
N GLU A 212 16.89 -17.44 33.61
CA GLU A 212 16.76 -15.98 33.73
C GLU A 212 15.91 -15.40 32.59
N ALA A 213 16.11 -15.86 31.35
CA ALA A 213 15.31 -15.44 30.21
C ALA A 213 13.84 -15.88 30.32
N GLU A 214 13.60 -17.11 30.77
CA GLU A 214 12.27 -17.66 31.02
C GLU A 214 11.54 -16.84 32.10
N ALA A 215 12.21 -16.55 33.22
CA ALA A 215 11.66 -15.70 34.27
C ALA A 215 11.33 -14.27 33.77
N VAL A 216 12.14 -13.69 32.88
CA VAL A 216 11.86 -12.37 32.29
C VAL A 216 10.62 -12.42 31.40
N VAL A 217 10.45 -13.46 30.58
CA VAL A 217 9.27 -13.65 29.73
C VAL A 217 8.02 -13.86 30.59
N GLU A 218 8.10 -14.68 31.64
CA GLU A 218 7.00 -14.86 32.59
C GLU A 218 6.59 -13.55 33.27
N LEU A 219 7.56 -12.75 33.73
CA LEU A 219 7.30 -11.43 34.33
C LEU A 219 6.61 -10.47 33.34
N GLN A 220 7.01 -10.49 32.06
CA GLN A 220 6.33 -9.70 31.03
C GLN A 220 4.89 -10.17 30.80
N GLY A 221 4.66 -11.48 30.78
CA GLY A 221 3.31 -12.07 30.69
C GLY A 221 2.41 -11.66 31.86
N MET A 222 2.90 -11.83 33.09
CA MET A 222 2.17 -11.44 34.31
C MET A 222 1.87 -9.94 34.33
N ARG A 223 2.80 -9.09 33.88
CA ARG A 223 2.57 -7.65 33.76
C ARG A 223 1.45 -7.34 32.77
N GLN A 224 1.40 -8.02 31.64
CA GLN A 224 0.37 -7.80 30.62
C GLN A 224 -1.02 -8.25 31.13
N GLU A 225 -1.10 -9.36 31.84
CA GLU A 225 -2.33 -9.82 32.50
C GLU A 225 -2.82 -8.83 33.56
N LEU A 226 -1.91 -8.34 34.41
CA LEU A 226 -2.23 -7.30 35.40
C LEU A 226 -2.76 -6.03 34.74
N MET A 227 -2.09 -5.55 33.69
CA MET A 227 -2.53 -4.36 32.94
C MET A 227 -3.91 -4.57 32.29
N ASN A 228 -4.17 -5.74 31.72
CA ASN A 228 -5.47 -6.08 31.15
C ASN A 228 -6.58 -6.07 32.22
N HIS A 229 -6.29 -6.54 33.43
CA HIS A 229 -7.24 -6.46 34.54
C HIS A 229 -7.47 -5.03 35.03
N LEU A 230 -6.41 -4.23 35.17
CA LEU A 230 -6.51 -2.83 35.58
C LEU A 230 -7.31 -2.00 34.57
N LEU A 231 -7.09 -2.21 33.27
CA LEU A 231 -7.78 -1.47 32.19
C LEU A 231 -9.23 -1.91 31.99
N LYS A 232 -9.61 -3.15 32.34
CA LYS A 232 -11.00 -3.62 32.31
C LYS A 232 -11.84 -3.12 33.49
N SER A 233 -11.21 -2.76 34.60
CA SER A 233 -11.93 -2.26 35.77
C SER A 233 -12.52 -0.88 35.49
N GLU A 234 -13.81 -0.69 35.74
CA GLU A 234 -14.46 0.63 35.66
C GLU A 234 -13.80 1.66 36.61
N SER A 235 -13.06 1.18 37.61
CA SER A 235 -12.30 2.03 38.52
C SER A 235 -11.19 2.81 37.80
N CYS A 236 -10.60 2.28 36.72
CA CYS A 236 -9.54 3.00 36.00
C CYS A 236 -10.06 4.30 35.37
N PHE A 237 -11.33 4.33 34.95
CA PHE A 237 -11.94 5.49 34.30
C PHE A 237 -12.08 6.67 35.27
N THR A 238 -12.30 6.41 36.57
CA THR A 238 -12.32 7.46 37.60
C THR A 238 -11.00 8.22 37.72
N PHE A 239 -9.91 7.59 37.29
CA PHE A 239 -8.57 8.15 37.29
C PHE A 239 -8.23 8.83 35.95
N LEU A 240 -8.98 8.67 34.87
CA LEU A 240 -8.65 9.24 33.56
C LEU A 240 -9.20 10.66 33.38
N CYS A 241 -8.81 11.57 34.29
CA CYS A 241 -9.18 12.99 34.20
C CYS A 241 -8.27 13.75 33.21
N PRO A 242 -8.80 14.78 32.53
CA PRO A 242 -7.98 15.69 31.73
C PRO A 242 -6.79 16.25 32.52
N GLY A 243 -5.60 16.27 31.90
CA GLY A 243 -4.35 16.73 32.51
C GLY A 243 -3.54 15.63 33.21
N ARG A 244 -4.05 14.40 33.32
CA ARG A 244 -3.28 13.29 33.92
C ARG A 244 -2.22 12.74 32.97
N LEU A 245 -1.04 12.43 33.51
CA LEU A 245 0.01 11.71 32.79
C LEU A 245 -0.33 10.23 32.69
N VAL A 246 -0.22 9.70 31.48
CA VAL A 246 -0.41 8.29 31.15
C VAL A 246 0.77 7.79 30.32
N HIS A 247 1.20 6.55 30.55
CA HIS A 247 2.19 5.88 29.71
C HIS A 247 1.45 5.01 28.71
N VAL A 248 1.63 5.28 27.41
CA VAL A 248 0.88 4.61 26.34
C VAL A 248 1.78 3.57 25.68
N MET A 249 1.36 2.31 25.76
CA MET A 249 1.99 1.20 25.04
C MET A 249 0.95 0.50 24.18
N ASP A 250 1.30 0.24 22.93
CA ASP A 250 0.48 -0.54 21.99
C ASP A 250 1.23 -1.82 21.62
N GLY A 251 0.85 -2.93 22.27
CA GLY A 251 1.59 -4.19 22.17
C GLY A 251 3.04 -4.04 22.63
N THR A 252 3.97 -4.10 21.68
CA THR A 252 5.41 -3.95 21.90
C THR A 252 5.93 -2.53 21.64
N VAL A 253 5.10 -1.64 21.09
CA VAL A 253 5.48 -0.27 20.75
C VAL A 253 5.24 0.63 21.95
N ASP A 254 6.32 1.21 22.49
CA ASP A 254 6.26 2.22 23.55
C ASP A 254 6.14 3.62 22.94
N TRP A 255 4.96 4.22 23.08
CA TRP A 255 4.70 5.59 22.61
C TRP A 255 5.16 6.65 23.63
N SER A 256 5.70 6.24 24.78
CA SER A 256 6.13 7.07 25.89
C SER A 256 4.96 7.74 26.64
N TRP A 257 5.30 8.74 27.45
CA TRP A 257 4.36 9.47 28.29
C TRP A 257 3.54 10.49 27.49
N GLY A 258 2.25 10.54 27.76
CA GLY A 258 1.30 11.49 27.22
C GLY A 258 0.38 12.07 28.30
N ILE A 259 -0.39 13.08 27.93
CA ILE A 259 -1.34 13.76 28.81
C ILE A 259 -2.75 13.46 28.32
N VAL A 260 -3.62 12.99 29.21
CA VAL A 260 -5.04 12.78 28.91
C VAL A 260 -5.69 14.12 28.58
N VAL A 261 -6.31 14.21 27.40
CA VAL A 261 -7.12 15.35 26.96
C VAL A 261 -8.59 15.08 27.27
N SER A 262 -9.07 13.89 26.93
CA SER A 262 -10.46 13.49 27.12
C SER A 262 -10.55 11.97 27.29
N ALA A 263 -11.57 11.51 28.01
CA ALA A 263 -11.89 10.09 28.16
C ALA A 263 -13.41 9.93 28.03
N PHE A 264 -13.89 9.05 27.14
CA PHE A 264 -15.32 8.84 26.95
C PHE A 264 -15.63 7.40 26.53
N LYS A 265 -16.86 6.98 26.81
CA LYS A 265 -17.37 5.65 26.45
C LYS A 265 -17.99 5.72 25.06
N ARG A 266 -17.53 4.87 24.14
CA ARG A 266 -18.03 4.74 22.78
C ARG A 266 -18.76 3.41 22.63
N VAL A 267 -20.04 3.48 22.35
CA VAL A 267 -20.84 2.29 22.03
C VAL A 267 -20.60 1.92 20.58
N LYS A 268 -19.98 0.78 20.32
CA LYS A 268 -19.76 0.30 18.96
C LYS A 268 -20.98 -0.51 18.51
N ARG A 269 -21.65 -0.07 17.44
CA ARG A 269 -22.64 -0.92 16.74
C ARG A 269 -21.90 -1.74 15.68
N SER A 270 -21.53 -2.96 16.04
CA SER A 270 -21.11 -3.97 15.07
C SER A 270 -22.35 -4.52 14.35
N ALA A 271 -22.30 -4.62 13.03
CA ALA A 271 -23.34 -5.29 12.24
C ALA A 271 -23.26 -6.81 12.46
N GLY A 272 -23.78 -7.32 13.59
CA GLY A 272 -24.04 -8.75 13.76
C GLY A 272 -23.83 -9.38 15.15
N SER A 273 -23.22 -8.72 16.13
CA SER A 273 -23.13 -9.28 17.50
C SER A 273 -22.83 -8.21 18.56
N GLU A 274 -23.27 -8.52 19.78
CA GLU A 274 -23.23 -7.82 21.09
C GLU A 274 -22.70 -6.38 21.16
N LEU A 275 -23.44 -5.53 21.86
CA LEU A 275 -23.00 -4.20 22.27
C LEU A 275 -21.73 -4.32 23.10
N SER A 276 -20.57 -4.05 22.50
CA SER A 276 -19.33 -3.87 23.24
C SER A 276 -19.14 -2.40 23.57
N ASP A 277 -18.96 -2.17 24.86
CA ASP A 277 -18.61 -0.88 25.41
C ASP A 277 -17.10 -0.65 25.22
N GLU A 278 -16.72 0.16 24.23
CA GLU A 278 -15.33 0.59 24.05
C GLU A 278 -15.10 1.86 24.87
N HIS A 279 -13.99 1.94 25.58
CA HIS A 279 -13.54 3.18 26.21
C HIS A 279 -12.49 3.82 25.29
N VAL A 280 -12.70 5.08 24.94
CA VAL A 280 -11.80 5.86 24.07
C VAL A 280 -11.12 6.93 24.92
N LEU A 281 -9.80 7.03 24.78
CA LEU A 281 -8.95 7.99 25.47
C LEU A 281 -8.24 8.86 24.43
N ASP A 282 -8.47 10.16 24.49
CA ASP A 282 -7.70 11.13 23.71
C ASP A 282 -6.47 11.52 24.53
N VAL A 283 -5.28 11.20 24.02
CA VAL A 283 -4.00 11.49 24.68
C VAL A 283 -3.17 12.41 23.80
N MET A 284 -2.76 13.54 24.36
CA MET A 284 -1.78 14.42 23.75
C MET A 284 -0.39 13.91 24.06
N MET A 285 0.39 13.61 23.04
CA MET A 285 1.75 13.13 23.19
C MET A 285 2.64 13.59 22.04
N PRO A 286 3.96 13.69 22.25
CA PRO A 286 4.90 13.99 21.19
C PRO A 286 5.04 12.75 20.29
N CYS A 287 4.06 12.54 19.42
CA CYS A 287 4.21 11.63 18.31
C CYS A 287 5.30 12.21 17.42
N ARG A 288 6.48 11.59 17.39
CA ARG A 288 7.33 11.75 16.21
C ARG A 288 6.43 11.41 15.04
N LYS A 289 6.35 12.28 14.03
CA LYS A 289 5.87 11.83 12.72
C LYS A 289 6.72 10.61 12.44
N HIS A 290 6.14 9.41 12.54
CA HIS A 290 6.83 8.24 12.05
C HIS A 290 7.21 8.63 10.63
N ALA A 291 8.51 8.61 10.35
CA ALA A 291 9.01 8.62 8.99
C ALA A 291 8.47 7.34 8.35
N GLY A 292 7.22 7.42 7.89
CA GLY A 292 6.53 6.44 7.06
C GLY A 292 6.63 6.93 5.63
#